data_AF-A0A2A2L180-F1
#
_entry.id   AF-A0A2A2L180-F1
#
_cell.length_a   1.000
_cell.length_b   1.000
_cell.length_c   1.000
_cell.angle_alpha   90.00
_cell.angle_beta   90.00
_cell.angle_gamma   90.00
#
_symmetry.space_group_name_H-M   'P 1'
#
loop_
_entity.id
_entity.type
_entity.pdbx_description
1 polymer ?
#
loop_
_entity_poly.entity_id
_entity_poly.type
_entity_poly.pdbx_seq_one_letter_code
_entity_poly.pdbx_strand_id
1 'polypeptide(L)'
;MPQQPRKTTSGRAPPKRILDLTSDADFSVCSWLVTIIAFIFAFLTLPISIWLCIKVVQEYERAVIFRLGRVKRGGARGPGLFFIIPCIDSFKKIDLRVVSFEVPPQELLSKDSVTVAVDAVVYFRISNATISVINVEDASRSTKLLAQTTLRNILGTKTLAEMLSDREAISLQMQVKMKLYNKTHCYTFIVLEIFWPLKHKFKYISEKF
;
A
#
# COMPACT_ATOMS: atom_id res chain seq x y z
N MET A 1 26.50 -43.45 2.17
CA MET A 1 25.12 -43.25 2.67
C MET A 1 24.76 -41.78 2.56
N PRO A 2 23.94 -41.38 1.58
CA PRO A 2 23.50 -40.00 1.44
C PRO A 2 22.39 -39.67 2.44
N GLN A 3 22.59 -38.63 3.24
CA GLN A 3 21.59 -38.11 4.18
C GLN A 3 20.45 -37.43 3.39
N GLN A 4 19.21 -37.87 3.65
CA GLN A 4 17.99 -37.22 3.16
C GLN A 4 17.85 -35.81 3.75
N PRO A 5 17.43 -34.80 2.96
CA PRO A 5 17.09 -33.49 3.50
C PRO A 5 15.79 -33.56 4.31
N ARG A 6 15.88 -33.22 5.59
CA ARG A 6 14.76 -33.00 6.51
C ARG A 6 13.95 -31.78 6.02
N LYS A 7 12.88 -32.01 5.25
CA LYS A 7 11.89 -30.97 4.91
C LYS A 7 11.17 -30.56 6.19
N THR A 8 11.50 -29.39 6.72
CA THR A 8 10.73 -28.75 7.78
C THR A 8 9.37 -28.37 7.22
N THR A 9 8.35 -28.90 7.87
CA THR A 9 6.94 -28.54 7.72
C THR A 9 6.74 -27.06 8.07
N SER A 10 6.24 -26.25 7.13
CA SER A 10 5.51 -25.02 7.45
C SER A 10 4.55 -24.64 6.33
N GLY A 11 3.69 -25.58 5.97
CA GLY A 11 2.37 -25.23 5.44
C GLY A 11 1.49 -24.83 6.62
N ARG A 12 1.57 -23.57 7.07
CA ARG A 12 0.61 -23.04 8.05
C ARG A 12 -0.44 -22.23 7.29
N ALA A 13 -1.43 -22.95 6.76
CA ALA A 13 -2.71 -22.35 6.44
C ALA A 13 -3.22 -21.57 7.67
N PRO A 14 -3.80 -20.37 7.53
CA PRO A 14 -4.34 -19.66 8.68
C PRO A 14 -5.48 -20.50 9.30
N PRO A 15 -5.58 -20.58 10.64
CA PRO A 15 -6.64 -21.32 11.29
C PRO A 15 -8.00 -20.66 11.01
N LYS A 16 -8.74 -21.21 10.04
CA LYS A 16 -10.16 -20.94 9.86
C LYS A 16 -10.97 -21.97 10.67
N ARG A 17 -11.17 -21.81 11.99
CA ARG A 17 -12.18 -22.64 12.69
C ARG A 17 -12.61 -22.33 14.15
N ILE A 18 -12.43 -21.14 14.73
CA ILE A 18 -12.90 -20.91 16.13
C ILE A 18 -13.65 -19.57 16.32
N LEU A 19 -14.17 -18.95 15.25
CA LEU A 19 -14.86 -17.65 15.33
C LEU A 19 -16.19 -17.61 14.54
N ASP A 20 -16.84 -18.74 14.30
CA ASP A 20 -18.04 -18.83 13.44
C ASP A 20 -19.29 -19.44 14.12
N LEU A 21 -19.40 -19.48 15.47
CA LEU A 21 -20.56 -20.14 16.10
C LEU A 21 -21.37 -19.33 17.12
N THR A 22 -21.00 -18.09 17.45
CA THR A 22 -21.78 -17.29 18.42
C THR A 22 -21.70 -15.78 18.14
N SER A 23 -22.17 -15.29 16.98
CA SER A 23 -22.42 -13.83 16.80
C SER A 23 -23.14 -13.40 15.51
N ASP A 24 -23.61 -14.31 14.65
CA ASP A 24 -24.28 -13.88 13.40
C ASP A 24 -25.77 -13.48 13.59
N ALA A 25 -26.44 -13.97 14.64
CA ALA A 25 -27.86 -13.71 14.87
C ALA A 25 -28.13 -12.36 15.56
N ASP A 26 -27.35 -11.99 16.59
CA ASP A 26 -27.61 -10.76 17.38
C ASP A 26 -27.15 -9.48 16.65
N PHE A 27 -26.11 -9.58 15.82
CA PHE A 27 -25.58 -8.44 15.06
C PHE A 27 -26.49 -8.01 13.91
N SER A 28 -27.26 -8.94 13.33
CA SER A 28 -28.17 -8.62 12.23
C SER A 28 -29.33 -7.76 12.71
N VAL A 29 -29.92 -8.09 13.86
CA VAL A 29 -31.06 -7.34 14.44
C VAL A 29 -30.62 -5.97 14.94
N CYS A 30 -29.48 -5.87 15.62
CA CYS A 30 -28.94 -4.59 16.09
C CYS A 30 -28.55 -3.68 14.91
N SER A 31 -27.87 -4.24 13.89
CA SER A 31 -27.58 -3.49 12.66
C SER A 31 -28.87 -3.04 11.99
N TRP A 32 -29.90 -3.89 11.94
CA TRP A 32 -31.19 -3.57 11.33
C TRP A 32 -31.89 -2.43 12.06
N LEU A 33 -32.00 -2.49 13.39
CA LEU A 33 -32.58 -1.45 14.24
C LEU A 33 -31.86 -0.10 14.08
N VAL A 34 -30.53 -0.10 14.06
CA VAL A 34 -29.73 1.10 13.81
C VAL A 34 -30.00 1.67 12.42
N THR A 35 -30.12 0.83 11.38
CA THR A 35 -30.54 1.31 10.05
C THR A 35 -31.95 1.88 10.04
N ILE A 36 -32.92 1.26 10.74
CA ILE A 36 -34.30 1.78 10.82
C ILE A 36 -34.31 3.15 11.50
N ILE A 37 -33.65 3.28 12.65
CA ILE A 37 -33.58 4.54 13.40
C ILE A 37 -32.95 5.64 12.56
N ALA A 38 -31.86 5.36 11.84
CA ALA A 38 -31.25 6.32 10.93
C ALA A 38 -32.14 6.67 9.73
N PHE A 39 -32.90 5.71 9.20
CA PHE A 39 -33.88 5.99 8.14
C PHE A 39 -35.02 6.89 8.65
N ILE A 40 -35.50 6.67 9.88
CA ILE A 40 -36.51 7.52 10.53
C ILE A 40 -35.96 8.94 10.73
N PHE A 41 -34.72 9.08 11.20
CA PHE A 41 -34.07 10.38 11.37
C PHE A 41 -33.82 11.10 10.03
N ALA A 42 -33.43 10.36 8.99
CA ALA A 42 -33.26 10.89 7.64
C ALA A 42 -34.61 11.32 7.02
N PHE A 43 -35.68 10.58 7.28
CA PHE A 43 -37.03 10.93 6.83
C PHE A 43 -37.56 12.18 7.55
N LEU A 44 -37.30 12.32 8.85
CA LEU A 44 -37.68 13.49 9.63
C LEU A 44 -36.93 14.77 9.19
N THR A 45 -35.70 14.63 8.67
CA THR A 45 -34.85 15.72 8.19
C THR A 45 -34.86 15.87 6.66
N LEU A 46 -35.90 15.34 6.02
CA LEU A 46 -36.07 15.17 4.56
C LEU A 46 -35.55 16.31 3.66
N PRO A 47 -35.86 17.60 3.88
CA PRO A 47 -35.40 18.66 2.98
C PRO A 47 -33.87 18.88 3.02
N ILE A 48 -33.21 18.54 4.13
CA ILE A 48 -31.77 18.76 4.34
C ILE A 48 -30.98 17.49 3.98
N SER A 49 -31.55 16.31 4.26
CA SER A 49 -30.89 15.02 4.04
C SER A 49 -30.61 14.75 2.56
N ILE A 50 -31.54 15.07 1.66
CA ILE A 50 -31.39 14.83 0.22
C ILE A 50 -30.20 15.57 -0.38
N TRP A 51 -29.96 16.81 0.04
CA TRP A 51 -28.82 17.60 -0.48
C TRP A 51 -27.47 17.08 0.03
N LEU A 52 -27.43 16.53 1.25
CA LEU A 52 -26.23 15.99 1.87
C LEU A 52 -25.89 14.56 1.40
N CYS A 53 -26.90 13.77 1.04
CA CYS A 53 -26.73 12.38 0.62
C CYS A 53 -26.12 12.23 -0.78
N ILE A 54 -26.27 13.25 -1.64
CA ILE A 54 -25.78 13.22 -3.01
C ILE A 54 -24.30 13.62 -3.02
N LYS A 55 -23.42 12.63 -3.12
CA LYS A 55 -21.99 12.83 -3.31
C LYS A 55 -21.56 12.25 -4.65
N VAL A 56 -20.72 13.01 -5.36
CA VAL A 56 -20.15 12.65 -6.65
C VAL A 56 -18.70 12.25 -6.44
N VAL A 57 -18.30 11.12 -7.05
CA VAL A 57 -16.94 10.58 -7.04
C VAL A 57 -16.48 10.59 -8.48
N GLN A 58 -15.28 11.12 -8.67
CA GLN A 58 -14.67 11.27 -9.98
C GLN A 58 -14.21 9.91 -10.51
N GLU A 59 -14.05 9.81 -11.82
CA GLU A 59 -13.73 8.54 -12.51
C GLU A 59 -12.42 7.87 -12.05
N TYR A 60 -11.45 8.68 -11.65
CA TYR A 60 -10.15 8.24 -11.14
C TYR A 60 -10.13 7.93 -9.63
N GLU A 61 -11.19 8.29 -8.91
CA GLU A 61 -11.32 8.01 -7.49
C GLU A 61 -12.17 6.74 -7.28
N ARG A 62 -11.80 5.93 -6.30
CA ARG A 62 -12.70 4.89 -5.76
C ARG A 62 -13.00 5.17 -4.31
N ALA A 63 -14.29 5.10 -3.98
CA ALA A 63 -14.75 5.23 -2.60
C ALA A 63 -14.93 3.84 -1.98
N VAL A 64 -14.22 3.59 -0.89
CA VAL A 64 -14.45 2.44 -0.02
C VAL A 64 -15.39 2.88 1.10
N ILE A 65 -16.57 2.26 1.17
CA ILE A 65 -17.61 2.58 2.14
C ILE A 65 -17.54 1.57 3.28
N PHE A 66 -17.39 2.10 4.49
CA PHE A 66 -17.45 1.40 5.76
C PHE A 66 -18.81 1.65 6.40
N ARG A 67 -19.53 0.57 6.69
CA ARG A 67 -20.79 0.60 7.43
C ARG A 67 -20.57 -0.09 8.76
N LEU A 68 -20.68 0.64 9.87
CA LEU A 68 -20.50 0.10 11.23
C LEU A 68 -19.19 -0.72 11.38
N GLY A 69 -18.08 -0.22 10.83
CA GLY A 69 -16.78 -0.88 10.90
C GLY A 69 -16.60 -2.10 9.98
N ARG A 70 -17.60 -2.47 9.17
CA ARG A 70 -17.49 -3.53 8.16
C ARG A 70 -17.48 -2.94 6.76
N VAL A 71 -16.63 -3.51 5.90
CA VAL A 71 -16.61 -3.14 4.48
C VAL A 71 -17.86 -3.69 3.82
N LYS A 72 -18.58 -2.83 3.10
CA LYS A 72 -19.77 -3.24 2.35
C LYS A 72 -19.39 -4.35 1.36
N ARG A 73 -20.13 -5.47 1.36
CA ARG A 73 -19.87 -6.67 0.52
C ARG A 73 -19.69 -6.39 -0.99
N GLY A 74 -20.12 -5.24 -1.48
CA GLY A 74 -19.92 -4.80 -2.87
C GLY A 74 -18.53 -4.23 -3.20
N GLY A 75 -17.59 -4.20 -2.25
CA GLY A 75 -16.24 -3.67 -2.46
C GLY A 75 -16.22 -2.16 -2.73
N ALA A 76 -15.11 -1.68 -3.29
CA ALA A 76 -14.97 -0.29 -3.73
C ALA A 76 -16.01 0.04 -4.82
N ARG A 77 -16.90 0.99 -4.53
CA ARG A 77 -17.90 1.47 -5.50
C ARG A 77 -17.16 2.22 -6.62
N GLY A 78 -17.54 1.89 -7.85
CA GLY A 78 -17.06 2.59 -9.05
C GLY A 78 -17.55 4.04 -9.09
N PRO A 79 -17.06 4.82 -10.06
CA PRO A 79 -17.39 6.24 -10.19
C PRO A 79 -18.88 6.45 -10.49
N GLY A 80 -19.41 7.58 -10.05
CA GLY A 80 -20.82 7.92 -10.20
C GLY A 80 -21.44 8.50 -8.93
N LEU A 81 -22.78 8.53 -8.93
CA LEU A 81 -23.57 9.01 -7.81
C LEU A 81 -23.74 7.90 -6.77
N PHE A 82 -23.36 8.17 -5.53
CA PHE A 82 -23.58 7.26 -4.41
C PHE A 82 -24.30 7.98 -3.29
N PHE A 83 -25.29 7.30 -2.73
CA PHE A 83 -26.03 7.74 -1.57
C PHE A 83 -25.35 7.22 -0.32
N ILE A 84 -24.97 8.15 0.57
CA ILE A 84 -24.39 7.86 1.88
C ILE A 84 -25.38 8.31 2.93
N ILE A 85 -25.64 7.44 3.90
CA ILE A 85 -26.45 7.80 5.06
C ILE A 85 -25.54 8.56 6.04
N PRO A 86 -25.76 9.87 6.28
CA PRO A 86 -25.01 10.60 7.29
C PRO A 86 -25.21 9.90 8.65
N CYS A 87 -24.14 9.77 9.44
CA CYS A 87 -24.04 9.10 10.76
C CYS A 87 -23.65 7.60 10.78
N ILE A 88 -24.05 6.77 9.80
CA ILE A 88 -23.72 5.32 9.82
C ILE A 88 -22.56 4.98 8.88
N ASP A 89 -22.54 5.63 7.71
CA ASP A 89 -21.65 5.28 6.63
C ASP A 89 -20.43 6.23 6.65
N SER A 90 -19.23 5.66 6.78
CA SER A 90 -17.97 6.37 6.58
C SER A 90 -17.39 6.01 5.22
N PHE A 91 -16.87 6.97 4.47
CA PHE A 91 -16.28 6.72 3.17
C PHE A 91 -14.84 7.23 3.13
N LYS A 92 -13.95 6.43 2.53
CA LYS A 92 -12.58 6.84 2.23
C LYS A 92 -12.40 6.83 0.72
N LYS A 93 -12.03 7.98 0.17
CA LYS A 93 -11.69 8.13 -1.25
C LYS A 93 -10.22 7.76 -1.44
N ILE A 94 -9.95 6.96 -2.46
CA ILE A 94 -8.59 6.57 -2.85
C ILE A 94 -8.41 6.89 -4.33
N ASP A 95 -7.33 7.63 -4.63
CA ASP A 95 -6.92 7.89 -6.00
C ASP A 95 -6.21 6.66 -6.57
N LEU A 96 -6.59 6.25 -7.79
CA LEU A 96 -5.97 5.13 -8.51
C LEU A 96 -4.87 5.57 -9.46
N ARG A 97 -4.62 6.87 -9.59
CA ARG A 97 -3.55 7.40 -10.44
C ARG A 97 -2.17 6.92 -10.00
N VAL A 98 -1.23 7.03 -10.94
CA VAL A 98 0.19 6.85 -10.66
C VAL A 98 0.64 8.01 -9.79
N VAL A 99 1.22 7.66 -8.64
CA VAL A 99 1.82 8.60 -7.71
C VAL A 99 3.30 8.27 -7.57
N SER A 100 4.11 9.31 -7.42
CA SER A 100 5.54 9.19 -7.16
C SER A 100 5.81 9.50 -5.69
N PHE A 101 6.73 8.76 -5.09
CA PHE A 101 7.40 9.21 -3.87
C PHE A 101 8.91 9.16 -4.06
N GLU A 102 9.58 10.09 -3.40
CA GLU A 102 11.03 10.13 -3.27
C GLU A 102 11.45 9.24 -2.09
N VAL A 103 12.51 8.45 -2.29
CA VAL A 103 13.17 7.68 -1.25
C VAL A 103 14.28 8.57 -0.69
N PRO A 104 14.35 8.78 0.64
CA PRO A 104 15.39 9.63 1.21
C PRO A 104 16.79 9.09 0.83
N PRO A 105 17.76 9.97 0.56
CA PRO A 105 19.09 9.58 0.11
C PRO A 105 19.78 8.67 1.13
N GLN A 106 20.38 7.58 0.64
CA GLN A 106 21.06 6.57 1.44
C GLN A 106 22.58 6.69 1.25
N GLU A 107 23.31 6.86 2.34
CA GLU A 107 24.78 6.73 2.36
C GLU A 107 25.16 5.30 2.79
N LEU A 108 25.93 4.62 1.95
CA LEU A 108 26.38 3.25 2.22
C LEU A 108 27.76 2.97 1.61
N LEU A 109 28.41 1.95 2.15
CA LEU A 109 29.65 1.41 1.61
C LEU A 109 29.31 0.37 0.53
N SER A 110 29.83 0.57 -0.68
CA SER A 110 29.77 -0.40 -1.76
C SER A 110 30.73 -1.58 -1.49
N LYS A 111 30.63 -2.65 -2.30
CA LYS A 111 31.51 -3.82 -2.22
C LYS A 111 33.00 -3.49 -2.32
N ASP A 112 33.34 -2.40 -3.03
CA ASP A 112 34.73 -1.95 -3.22
C ASP A 112 35.20 -0.96 -2.15
N SER A 113 34.50 -0.89 -1.00
CA SER A 113 34.82 0.03 0.10
C SER A 113 34.75 1.52 -0.28
N VAL A 114 33.98 1.86 -1.32
CA VAL A 114 33.70 3.25 -1.70
C VAL A 114 32.38 3.69 -1.08
N THR A 115 32.36 4.87 -0.47
CA THR A 115 31.15 5.51 0.04
C THR A 115 30.35 6.11 -1.12
N VAL A 116 29.08 5.72 -1.25
CA VAL A 116 28.18 6.22 -2.29
C VAL A 116 26.88 6.67 -1.65
N ALA A 117 26.40 7.84 -2.07
CA ALA A 117 25.11 8.39 -1.69
C ALA A 117 24.15 8.34 -2.88
N VAL A 118 23.08 7.54 -2.80
CA VAL A 118 22.13 7.33 -3.91
C VAL A 118 20.73 7.76 -3.48
N ASP A 119 20.02 8.42 -4.39
CA ASP A 119 18.60 8.77 -4.28
C ASP A 119 17.80 7.99 -5.35
N ALA A 120 16.52 7.74 -5.11
CA ALA A 120 15.64 7.10 -6.07
C ALA A 120 14.19 7.60 -5.94
N VAL A 121 13.50 7.66 -7.08
CA VAL A 121 12.06 7.94 -7.16
C VAL A 121 11.33 6.68 -7.60
N VAL A 122 10.24 6.36 -6.90
CA VAL A 122 9.42 5.17 -7.19
C VAL A 122 8.04 5.60 -7.67
N TYR A 123 7.65 5.08 -8.83
CA TYR A 123 6.32 5.26 -9.40
C TYR A 123 5.46 4.04 -9.16
N PHE A 124 4.30 4.25 -8.54
CA PHE A 124 3.39 3.17 -8.20
C PHE A 124 1.95 3.64 -8.36
N ARG A 125 1.05 2.67 -8.55
CA ARG A 125 -0.40 2.91 -8.53
C ARG A 125 -1.10 1.88 -7.67
N ILE A 126 -2.26 2.25 -7.14
CA ILE A 126 -3.10 1.33 -6.36
C ILE A 126 -3.84 0.40 -7.34
N SER A 127 -3.71 -0.91 -7.14
CA SER A 127 -4.41 -1.92 -7.95
C SER A 127 -5.81 -2.17 -7.41
N ASN A 128 -5.97 -2.22 -6.08
CA ASN A 128 -7.23 -2.47 -5.40
C ASN A 128 -7.39 -1.58 -4.18
N ALA A 129 -8.28 -0.59 -4.28
CA ALA A 129 -8.58 0.37 -3.21
C ALA A 129 -9.11 -0.31 -1.94
N THR A 130 -9.94 -1.36 -2.09
CA THR A 130 -10.52 -2.08 -0.94
C THR A 130 -9.45 -2.72 -0.08
N ILE A 131 -8.54 -3.48 -0.72
CA ILE A 131 -7.47 -4.20 -0.02
C ILE A 131 -6.46 -3.19 0.56
N SER A 132 -6.18 -2.10 -0.17
CA SER A 132 -5.24 -1.07 0.28
C SER A 132 -5.65 -0.41 1.59
N VAL A 133 -6.94 -0.23 1.86
CA VAL A 133 -7.42 0.42 3.09
C VAL A 133 -7.62 -0.58 4.23
N ILE A 134 -8.01 -1.81 3.93
CA ILE A 134 -8.32 -2.82 4.98
C ILE A 134 -7.05 -3.43 5.56
N ASN A 135 -6.07 -3.74 4.71
CA ASN A 135 -4.95 -4.59 5.12
C ASN A 135 -3.74 -3.81 5.63
N VAL A 136 -3.65 -2.51 5.34
CA VAL A 136 -2.52 -1.67 5.76
C VAL A 136 -3.04 -0.29 6.15
N GLU A 137 -2.68 0.15 7.36
CA GLU A 137 -3.03 1.48 7.88
C GLU A 137 -2.39 2.60 7.03
N ASP A 138 -1.04 2.60 6.97
CA ASP A 138 -0.23 3.54 6.20
C ASP A 138 0.67 2.82 5.20
N ALA A 139 0.09 2.41 4.09
CA ALA A 139 0.83 1.69 3.08
C ALA A 139 1.93 2.53 2.40
N SER A 140 1.73 3.84 2.24
CA SER A 140 2.76 4.72 1.68
C SER A 140 4.03 4.72 2.53
N ARG A 141 3.90 4.74 3.87
CA ARG A 141 5.04 4.73 4.79
C ARG A 141 5.77 3.38 4.77
N SER A 142 5.02 2.28 4.87
CA SER A 142 5.59 0.93 4.80
C SER A 142 6.30 0.67 3.49
N THR A 143 5.75 1.18 2.38
CA THR A 143 6.34 1.05 1.04
C THR A 143 7.63 1.87 0.91
N LYS A 144 7.69 3.08 1.47
CA LYS A 144 8.92 3.89 1.54
C LYS A 144 10.03 3.17 2.30
N LEU A 145 9.71 2.59 3.46
CA LEU A 145 10.69 1.82 4.26
C LEU A 145 11.18 0.56 3.52
N LEU A 146 10.27 -0.13 2.83
CA LEU A 146 10.62 -1.29 2.02
C LEU A 146 11.54 -0.90 0.85
N ALA A 147 11.22 0.19 0.15
CA ALA A 147 12.07 0.72 -0.92
C ALA A 147 13.46 1.11 -0.37
N GLN A 148 13.50 1.82 0.74
CA GLN A 148 14.73 2.22 1.40
C GLN A 148 15.61 1.00 1.76
N THR A 149 15.03 -0.02 2.38
CA THR A 149 15.74 -1.24 2.78
C THR A 149 16.20 -2.05 1.57
N THR A 150 15.35 -2.18 0.56
CA THR A 150 15.67 -2.97 -0.64
C THR A 150 16.76 -2.27 -1.47
N LEU A 151 16.73 -0.95 -1.57
CA LEU A 151 17.77 -0.15 -2.20
C LEU A 151 19.12 -0.39 -1.49
N ARG A 152 19.16 -0.24 -0.16
CA ARG A 152 20.37 -0.51 0.64
C ARG A 152 20.91 -1.92 0.40
N ASN A 153 20.04 -2.93 0.39
CA ASN A 153 20.43 -4.33 0.22
C ASN A 153 21.00 -4.62 -1.18
N ILE A 154 20.46 -4.00 -2.24
CA ILE A 154 20.99 -4.20 -3.60
C ILE A 154 22.31 -3.45 -3.76
N LEU A 155 22.35 -2.17 -3.38
CA LEU A 155 23.54 -1.33 -3.53
C LEU A 155 24.74 -1.87 -2.73
N GLY A 156 24.52 -2.42 -1.54
CA GLY A 156 25.61 -3.04 -0.75
C GLY A 156 26.23 -4.30 -1.37
N THR A 157 25.57 -4.94 -2.34
CA THR A 157 26.10 -6.15 -3.02
C THR A 157 26.80 -5.84 -4.35
N LYS A 158 26.77 -4.58 -4.79
CA LYS A 158 27.24 -4.13 -6.10
C LYS A 158 28.49 -3.27 -5.99
N THR A 159 29.37 -3.38 -7.00
CA THR A 159 30.57 -2.57 -7.17
C THR A 159 30.22 -1.21 -7.77
N LEU A 160 31.04 -0.18 -7.56
CA LEU A 160 30.75 1.17 -8.08
C LEU A 160 30.63 1.17 -9.62
N ALA A 161 31.50 0.39 -10.29
CA ALA A 161 31.50 0.28 -11.75
C ALA A 161 30.22 -0.37 -12.28
N GLU A 162 29.77 -1.47 -11.66
CA GLU A 162 28.49 -2.12 -12.02
C GLU A 162 27.31 -1.17 -11.84
N MET A 163 27.34 -0.33 -10.80
CA MET A 163 26.24 0.62 -10.55
C MET A 163 26.13 1.71 -11.62
N LEU A 164 27.26 2.15 -12.17
CA LEU A 164 27.31 3.16 -13.22
C LEU A 164 26.98 2.57 -14.61
N SER A 165 27.45 1.35 -14.88
CA SER A 165 27.21 0.65 -16.16
C SER A 165 25.79 0.09 -16.25
N ASP A 166 25.29 -0.53 -15.18
CA ASP A 166 24.10 -1.40 -15.23
C ASP A 166 22.90 -0.80 -14.49
N ARG A 167 22.70 0.53 -14.61
CA ARG A 167 21.60 1.25 -13.92
C ARG A 167 20.23 0.62 -14.19
N GLU A 168 19.96 0.21 -15.44
CA GLU A 168 18.69 -0.41 -15.84
C GLU A 168 18.49 -1.80 -15.24
N ALA A 169 19.56 -2.60 -15.14
CA ALA A 169 19.48 -3.92 -14.52
C ALA A 169 19.16 -3.80 -13.02
N ILE A 170 19.73 -2.80 -12.35
CA ILE A 170 19.50 -2.53 -10.93
C ILE A 170 18.05 -2.07 -10.69
N SER A 171 17.51 -1.18 -11.53
CA SER A 171 16.13 -0.72 -11.39
C SER A 171 15.13 -1.88 -11.58
N LEU A 172 15.37 -2.77 -12.54
CA LEU A 172 14.55 -3.97 -12.74
C LEU A 172 14.64 -4.95 -11.55
N GLN A 173 15.84 -5.25 -11.06
CA GLN A 173 16.00 -6.12 -9.89
C GLN A 173 15.29 -5.57 -8.65
N MET A 174 15.38 -4.25 -8.44
CA MET A 174 14.69 -3.54 -7.38
C MET A 174 13.16 -3.66 -7.51
N GLN A 175 12.62 -3.44 -8.70
CA GLN A 175 11.19 -3.58 -8.99
C GLN A 175 10.69 -5.00 -8.70
N VAL A 176 11.45 -6.03 -9.11
CA VAL A 176 11.12 -7.43 -8.86
C VAL A 176 11.09 -7.75 -7.36
N LYS A 177 12.13 -7.35 -6.61
CA LYS A 177 12.16 -7.56 -5.15
C LYS A 177 10.99 -6.86 -4.47
N MET A 178 10.72 -5.61 -4.82
CA MET A 178 9.63 -4.84 -4.24
C MET A 178 8.26 -5.48 -4.50
N LYS A 179 8.06 -6.05 -5.71
CA LYS A 179 6.85 -6.78 -6.07
C LYS A 179 6.68 -8.06 -5.26
N LEU A 180 7.76 -8.79 -4.98
CA LEU A 180 7.73 -10.02 -4.17
C LEU A 180 7.45 -9.73 -2.69
N TYR A 181 8.03 -8.66 -2.15
CA TYR A 181 7.82 -8.29 -0.74
C TYR A 181 6.48 -7.61 -0.48
N ASN A 182 5.75 -7.16 -1.52
CA ASN A 182 4.41 -6.62 -1.38
C ASN A 182 3.40 -7.74 -1.06
N LYS A 183 3.39 -8.17 0.20
CA LYS A 183 2.60 -9.28 0.75
C LYS A 183 1.10 -9.19 0.47
N THR A 184 0.61 -7.99 0.19
CA THR A 184 -0.82 -7.68 0.07
C THR A 184 -1.25 -7.42 -1.38
N HIS A 185 -0.31 -7.30 -2.33
CA HIS A 185 -0.58 -6.95 -3.73
C HIS A 185 -1.47 -5.70 -3.93
N CYS A 186 -1.51 -4.77 -2.97
CA CYS A 186 -2.33 -3.55 -3.05
C CYS A 186 -1.81 -2.54 -4.08
N TYR A 187 -0.53 -2.65 -4.44
CA TYR A 187 0.17 -1.70 -5.29
C TYR A 187 0.82 -2.40 -6.45
N THR A 188 0.78 -1.74 -7.60
CA THR A 188 1.54 -2.09 -8.79
C THR A 188 2.65 -1.06 -8.96
N PHE A 189 3.90 -1.50 -8.78
CA PHE A 189 5.10 -0.71 -9.07
C PHE A 189 5.33 -0.72 -10.58
N ILE A 190 5.43 0.47 -11.17
CA ILE A 190 5.48 0.64 -12.62
C ILE A 190 6.91 0.92 -13.06
N VAL A 191 7.53 1.94 -12.48
CA VAL A 191 8.87 2.41 -12.84
C VAL A 191 9.62 2.80 -11.58
N LEU A 192 10.93 2.57 -11.59
CA LEU A 192 11.84 3.03 -10.55
C LEU A 192 13.00 3.73 -11.22
N GLU A 193 13.22 4.99 -10.86
CA GLU A 193 14.27 5.81 -11.42
C GLU A 193 15.30 6.14 -10.33
N ILE A 194 16.50 5.60 -10.47
CA ILE A 194 17.60 5.79 -9.51
C ILE A 194 18.37 7.04 -9.94
N PHE A 195 18.42 8.07 -9.11
CA PHE A 195 19.21 9.25 -9.37
C PHE A 195 20.62 9.03 -8.83
N TRP A 196 21.56 8.76 -9.73
CA TRP A 196 22.95 8.59 -9.33
C TRP A 196 23.55 9.94 -8.95
N PRO A 197 24.37 10.03 -7.89
CA PRO A 197 25.02 11.28 -7.53
C PRO A 197 25.80 11.82 -8.73
N LEU A 198 25.36 12.96 -9.26
CA LEU A 198 26.16 13.79 -10.15
C LEU A 198 27.50 14.06 -9.46
N LYS A 199 28.58 13.97 -10.25
CA LYS A 199 30.02 14.01 -9.92
C LYS A 199 30.45 15.01 -8.84
N HIS A 200 29.65 16.05 -8.56
CA HIS A 200 29.90 17.06 -7.53
C HIS A 200 29.69 16.60 -6.07
N LYS A 201 28.86 15.58 -5.78
CA LYS A 201 28.67 15.07 -4.40
C LYS A 201 29.73 14.08 -3.95
N PHE A 202 30.51 13.50 -4.86
CA PHE A 202 31.59 12.56 -4.53
C PHE A 202 32.76 13.22 -3.79
N LYS A 203 32.95 14.54 -3.95
CA LYS A 203 34.13 15.25 -3.44
C LYS A 203 34.08 15.61 -1.95
N TYR A 204 32.92 15.52 -1.29
CA TYR A 204 32.74 15.97 0.09
C TYR A 204 33.13 14.93 1.18
N ILE A 205 33.42 13.68 0.82
CA ILE A 205 33.66 12.61 1.80
C ILE A 205 35.15 12.16 1.85
N SER A 206 35.94 12.48 0.83
CA SER A 206 37.39 12.19 0.83
C SER A 206 38.22 13.14 1.72
N GLU A 207 37.63 14.22 2.24
CA GLU A 207 38.34 15.23 3.06
C GLU A 207 38.10 15.09 4.57
N LYS A 208 37.39 14.04 5.01
CA LYS A 208 37.07 13.80 6.43
C LYS A 208 37.55 12.45 6.99
N PHE A 209 38.44 11.75 6.28
CA PHE A 209 39.17 10.58 6.77
C PHE A 209 40.65 10.70 6.44
#